data_AF-A0A094KCZ2-F1
#
_entry.id   AF-A0A094KCZ2-F1
#
_cell.length_a   1.000
_cell.length_b   1.000
_cell.length_c   1.000
_cell.angle_alpha   90.00
_cell.angle_beta   90.00
_cell.angle_gamma   90.00
#
_symmetry.space_group_name_H-M   'P 1'
#
loop_
_entity.id
_entity.type
_entity.pdbx_description
1 polymer ?
#
loop_
_entity_poly.entity_id
_entity_poly.type
_entity_poly.pdbx_seq_one_letter_code
_entity_poly.pdbx_strand_id
1 'polypeptide(L)' 'QPQCTLPDVLIWMLSNNRRVAYARVPAQNILYSVVEEEKGKDCAKIQTVFMKV' A
#
# COMPACT_ATOMS: atom_id res chain seq x y z
N GLN A 1 -6.55 -5.34 -21.38
CA GLN A 1 -6.29 -6.01 -20.08
C GLN A 1 -7.39 -5.59 -19.11
N PRO A 2 -7.90 -6.50 -18.25
CA PRO A 2 -8.85 -6.10 -17.20
C PRO A 2 -8.19 -5.06 -16.29
N GLN A 3 -8.93 -4.01 -15.94
CA GLN A 3 -8.45 -2.99 -15.00
C GLN A 3 -8.55 -3.54 -13.58
N CYS A 4 -7.49 -3.40 -12.78
CA CYS A 4 -7.53 -3.75 -11.37
C CYS A 4 -8.42 -2.72 -10.64
N THR A 5 -9.45 -3.18 -9.93
CA THR A 5 -10.48 -2.32 -9.31
C THR A 5 -10.07 -1.78 -7.94
N LEU A 6 -9.09 -2.41 -7.28
CA LEU A 6 -8.60 -1.99 -5.97
C LEU A 6 -7.60 -0.83 -6.15
N PRO A 7 -7.89 0.37 -5.61
CA PRO A 7 -6.95 1.48 -5.69
C PRO A 7 -5.74 1.20 -4.79
N ASP A 8 -4.56 1.57 -5.25
CA ASP A 8 -3.35 1.50 -4.42
C ASP A 8 -3.47 2.45 -3.21
N VAL A 9 -2.84 2.08 -2.10
CA VAL A 9 -2.63 2.97 -0.96
C VAL A 9 -1.40 3.84 -1.22
N LEU A 10 -1.54 5.14 -1.03
CA LEU A 10 -0.45 6.10 -1.17
C LEU A 10 -0.07 6.68 0.19
N ILE A 11 1.18 6.49 0.59
CA ILE A 11 1.74 7.03 1.83
C ILE A 11 2.57 8.26 1.48
N TRP A 12 2.27 9.40 2.09
CA TRP A 12 3.02 10.65 1.92
C TRP A 12 3.86 10.96 3.15
N MET A 13 5.11 11.38 2.93
CA MET A 13 5.92 12.05 3.93
C MET A 13 5.70 13.55 3.80
N LEU A 14 5.37 14.21 4.91
CA LEU A 14 5.15 15.65 4.97
C LEU A 14 6.28 16.31 5.76
N SER A 15 6.78 17.44 5.25
CA SER A 15 7.67 18.35 5.97
C SER A 15 7.23 19.78 5.67
N ASN A 16 7.00 20.59 6.69
CA ASN A 16 6.49 21.96 6.55
C ASN A 16 5.24 22.05 5.65
N ASN A 17 4.27 21.16 5.84
CA ASN A 17 3.05 21.02 5.01
C ASN A 17 3.30 20.73 3.52
N ARG A 18 4.52 20.39 3.12
CA ARG A 18 4.86 19.94 1.76
C ARG A 18 5.05 18.43 1.74
N ARG A 19 4.56 17.80 0.67
CA ARG A 19 4.85 16.39 0.36
C ARG A 19 6.29 16.30 -0.15
N VAL A 20 7.13 15.55 0.55
CA VAL A 20 8.58 15.44 0.25
C VAL A 20 9.00 14.05 -0.21
N ALA A 21 8.18 13.04 0.04
CA ALA A 21 8.38 11.70 -0.48
C ALA A 21 7.06 10.92 -0.49
N TYR A 22 7.00 9.85 -1.27
CA TYR A 22 5.86 8.94 -1.30
C TYR A 22 6.25 7.48 -1.41
N ALA A 23 5.35 6.61 -0.97
CA ALA A 23 5.37 5.19 -1.29
C ALA A 23 3.99 4.77 -1.78
N ARG A 24 3.95 3.89 -2.78
CA ARG A 24 2.72 3.28 -3.30
C ARG A 24 2.70 1.82 -2.90
N VAL A 25 1.64 1.43 -2.20
CA VAL A 25 1.42 0.06 -1.72
C VAL A 25 0.19 -0.51 -2.44
N PRO A 26 0.33 -1.57 -3.24
CA PRO A 26 -0.83 -2.21 -3.86
C PRO A 26 -1.81 -2.71 -2.80
N ALA A 27 -3.06 -2.26 -2.82
CA ALA A 27 -4.03 -2.59 -1.78
C ALA A 27 -4.28 -4.10 -1.68
N GLN A 28 -4.26 -4.82 -2.81
CA GLN A 28 -4.36 -6.28 -2.86
C GLN A 28 -3.30 -7.00 -2.00
N ASN A 29 -2.13 -6.41 -1.78
CA ASN A 29 -1.08 -7.03 -0.98
C ASN A 29 -1.35 -6.92 0.52
N ILE A 30 -2.06 -5.87 0.95
CA ILE A 30 -2.33 -5.57 2.37
C ILE A 30 -3.79 -5.77 2.75
N LEU A 31 -4.61 -6.25 1.82
CA LEU A 31 -6.04 -6.49 2.03
C LEU A 31 -6.25 -7.53 3.13
N TYR A 32 -7.09 -7.20 4.09
CA TYR A 32 -7.56 -8.16 5.07
C TYR A 32 -8.73 -8.96 4.50
N SER A 33 -8.69 -10.28 4.65
CA SER A 33 -9.83 -11.18 4.49
C SER A 33 -9.78 -12.28 5.55
N VAL A 34 -10.95 -12.81 5.89
CA VAL A 34 -11.09 -14.02 6.73
C VAL A 34 -10.80 -15.29 5.93
N VAL A 35 -10.94 -15.23 4.61
CA VAL A 35 -10.57 -16.30 3.67
C VAL A 35 -9.10 -16.13 3.30
N GLU A 36 -8.29 -17.18 3.51
CA GLU A 36 -6.83 -17.07 3.37
C GLU A 36 -6.41 -16.78 1.92
N GLU A 37 -7.09 -17.38 0.95
CA GLU A 37 -6.83 -17.20 -0.48
C GLU A 37 -7.14 -15.78 -0.99
N GLU A 38 -7.98 -15.05 -0.26
CA GLU A 38 -8.34 -13.66 -0.56
C GLU A 38 -7.51 -12.65 0.24
N LYS A 39 -6.73 -13.12 1.22
CA LYS A 39 -5.92 -12.27 2.07
C LYS A 39 -4.68 -11.80 1.29
N GLY A 40 -4.38 -10.51 1.45
CA GLY A 40 -3.16 -9.96 0.91
C GLY A 40 -1.93 -10.61 1.52
N LYS A 41 -0.94 -10.92 0.67
CA LYS A 41 0.31 -11.59 1.08
C LYS A 41 1.08 -10.89 2.21
N ASP A 42 0.88 -9.57 2.36
CA ASP A 42 1.54 -8.70 3.33
C ASP A 42 0.59 -8.26 4.48
N CYS A 43 -0.65 -8.77 4.50
CA CYS A 43 -1.62 -8.47 5.55
C CYS A 43 -1.10 -8.88 6.94
N ALA A 44 -1.29 -7.98 7.92
CA ALA A 44 -0.85 -8.15 9.31
C ALA A 44 0.67 -8.38 9.52
N LYS A 45 1.50 -8.04 8.51
CA LYS A 45 2.97 -8.10 8.61
C LYS A 45 3.55 -6.70 8.74
N ILE A 46 4.53 -6.53 9.63
CA ILE A 46 5.34 -5.32 9.70
C ILE A 46 6.27 -5.30 8.49
N GLN A 47 6.30 -4.18 7.76
CA GLN A 47 7.16 -4.00 6.59
C GLN A 47 7.87 -2.65 6.62
N THR A 48 9.08 -2.64 6.07
CA THR A 48 9.85 -1.43 5.78
C THR A 48 9.64 -1.07 4.31
N VAL A 49 9.17 0.14 4.04
CA VAL A 49 8.99 0.65 2.67
C VAL A 49 10.00 1.74 2.37
N PHE A 50 10.61 1.68 1.20
CA PHE A 50 11.43 2.77 0.69
C PHE A 50 10.52 3.83 0.06
N MET A 51 10.72 5.08 0.44
CA MET A 51 9.97 6.20 -0.13
C MET A 51 10.76 6.83 -1.28
N LYS A 52 10.05 7.19 -2.35
CA LYS A 52 10.58 7.96 -3.46
C LYS A 52 10.45 9.44 -3.16
N VAL A 53 11.55 10.17 -3.25
CA VAL A 53 11.61 11.64 -3.20
C VAL A 53 11.03 12.23 -4.49
#